data_AF-A0A3D2AXC2-F1
#
_entry.id   AF-A0A3D2AXC2-F1
#
_cell.length_a   1.000
_cell.length_b   1.000
_cell.length_c   1.000
_cell.angle_alpha   90.00
_cell.angle_beta   90.00
_cell.angle_gamma   90.00
#
_symmetry.space_group_name_H-M   'P 1'
#
loop_
_entity.id
_entity.type
_entity.pdbx_description
1 polymer ?
#
loop_
_entity_poly.entity_id
_entity_poly.type
_entity_poly.pdbx_seq_one_letter_code
_entity_poly.pdbx_strand_id
1 'polypeptide(L)'
;MQFSIVSPVHRSLIFLGSVLLWTAVATEPFWAQAQRPMTFLDVQELARPGSWAPSPNGEWMLYAVSTPDWQEDASQVDIHLVSMFEGLASSRQMTFTIDKN
;
A
#
# COMPACT_ATOMS: atom_id res chain seq x y z
N MET A 1 63.16 20.38 3.21
CA MET A 1 62.02 20.55 4.15
C MET A 1 61.10 21.59 3.55
N GLN A 2 59.95 21.18 3.01
CA GLN A 2 58.94 22.10 2.49
C GLN A 2 57.60 21.67 3.08
N PHE A 3 57.24 22.29 4.19
CA PHE A 3 55.95 22.09 4.83
C PHE A 3 54.89 22.80 3.98
N SER A 4 54.11 22.05 3.22
CA SER A 4 52.91 22.58 2.55
C SER A 4 51.91 23.01 3.60
N ILE A 5 51.88 24.32 3.89
CA ILE A 5 50.87 24.96 4.72
C ILE A 5 49.59 25.00 3.89
N VAL A 6 48.76 23.97 4.04
CA VAL A 6 47.38 23.99 3.55
C VAL A 6 46.66 25.10 4.32
N SER A 7 46.14 26.10 3.60
CA SER A 7 45.53 27.28 4.20
C SER A 7 44.33 26.88 5.08
N PRO A 8 44.06 27.62 6.19
CA PRO A 8 42.99 27.29 7.13
C PRO A 8 41.61 27.24 6.45
N VAL A 9 41.42 28.01 5.38
CA VAL A 9 40.20 28.03 4.56
C VAL A 9 39.96 26.68 3.86
N HIS A 10 41.03 26.02 3.39
CA HIS A 10 40.93 24.74 2.68
C HIS A 10 40.61 23.59 3.66
N ARG A 11 41.13 23.63 4.89
CA ARG A 11 40.74 22.70 5.96
C ARG A 11 39.27 22.87 6.36
N SER A 12 38.79 24.10 6.51
CA SER A 12 37.38 24.36 6.85
C SER A 12 36.42 23.93 5.74
N LEU A 13 36.78 24.11 4.47
CA LEU A 13 35.99 23.66 3.32
C LEU A 13 35.91 22.13 3.22
N ILE A 14 36.99 21.41 3.50
CA ILE A 14 37.01 19.94 3.53
C ILE A 14 36.16 19.41 4.69
N PHE A 15 36.24 20.03 5.88
CA PHE A 15 35.40 19.65 7.02
C PHE A 15 33.91 19.93 6.78
N LEU A 16 33.55 21.08 6.18
CA LEU A 16 32.16 21.38 5.82
C LEU A 16 31.62 20.41 4.77
N GLY A 17 32.41 20.08 3.75
CA GLY A 17 32.03 19.10 2.74
C GLY A 17 31.81 17.70 3.34
N SER A 18 32.63 17.30 4.30
CA SER A 18 32.50 16.00 4.97
C SER A 18 31.30 15.92 5.93
N VAL A 19 30.91 17.02 6.58
CA VAL A 19 29.68 17.09 7.40
C VAL A 19 28.43 17.05 6.52
N LEU A 20 28.44 17.75 5.38
CA LEU A 20 27.33 17.71 4.42
C LEU A 20 27.16 16.30 3.81
N LEU A 21 28.27 15.60 3.57
CA LEU A 21 28.25 14.23 3.07
C LEU A 21 27.77 13.21 4.12
N TRP A 22 27.99 13.47 5.42
CA TRP A 22 27.47 12.63 6.51
C TRP A 22 25.96 12.80 6.73
N THR A 23 25.38 13.98 6.48
CA THR A 23 23.92 14.20 6.60
C THR A 23 23.10 13.57 5.48
N ALA A 24 23.71 13.20 4.36
CA ALA A 24 23.00 12.66 3.20
C ALA A 24 22.69 11.15 3.26
N VAL A 25 23.22 10.41 4.25
CA VAL A 25 23.10 8.94 4.33
C VAL A 25 21.90 8.47 5.18
N ALA A 26 21.21 9.37 5.90
CA ALA A 26 20.19 8.99 6.88
C ALA A 26 18.72 9.21 6.45
N THR A 27 18.43 9.38 5.15
CA THR A 27 17.07 9.75 4.68
C THR A 27 16.19 8.59 4.19
N GLU A 28 16.54 7.32 4.40
CA GLU A 28 15.63 6.21 4.06
C GLU A 28 15.67 5.12 5.16
N PRO A 29 14.54 4.59 5.68
CA PRO A 29 13.20 4.54 5.08
C PRO A 29 12.09 5.08 6.01
N PHE A 30 11.62 6.32 5.79
CA PHE A 30 10.38 6.78 6.43
C PHE A 30 9.11 6.13 5.83
N TRP A 31 9.25 5.42 4.71
CA TRP A 31 8.14 4.79 3.97
C TRP A 31 7.60 3.53 4.66
N ALA A 32 8.42 2.83 5.44
CA ALA A 32 7.98 1.64 6.19
C ALA A 32 7.01 1.98 7.34
N GLN A 33 6.99 3.25 7.77
CA GLN A 33 6.20 3.72 8.91
C GLN A 33 4.93 4.49 8.48
N ALA A 34 4.73 4.67 7.17
CA ALA A 34 3.55 5.35 6.62
C ALA A 34 2.27 4.49 6.71
N GLN A 35 2.41 3.17 6.81
CA GLN A 35 1.27 2.26 6.94
C GLN A 35 0.95 2.05 8.42
N ARG A 36 -0.26 2.45 8.85
CA ARG A 36 -0.72 2.15 10.21
C ARG A 36 -0.80 0.63 10.42
N PRO A 37 -0.39 0.10 11.58
CA PRO A 37 -0.61 -1.31 11.91
C PRO A 37 -2.10 -1.65 11.87
N MET A 38 -2.43 -2.86 11.40
CA MET A 38 -3.81 -3.37 11.42
C MET A 38 -4.24 -3.58 12.88
N THR A 39 -5.39 -3.01 13.23
CA THR A 39 -6.03 -3.18 14.53
C THR A 39 -7.06 -4.31 14.47
N PHE A 40 -7.53 -4.74 15.64
CA PHE A 40 -8.64 -5.71 15.72
C PHE A 40 -9.88 -5.20 14.97
N LEU A 41 -10.22 -3.91 15.10
CA LEU A 41 -11.40 -3.34 14.46
C LEU A 41 -11.28 -3.42 12.92
N ASP A 42 -10.09 -3.16 12.37
CA ASP A 42 -9.86 -3.26 10.93
C ASP A 42 -10.11 -4.68 10.39
N VAL A 43 -9.77 -5.72 11.16
CA VAL A 43 -10.03 -7.12 10.78
C VAL A 43 -11.52 -7.43 10.77
N GLN A 44 -12.26 -6.81 11.67
CA GLN A 44 -13.69 -7.02 11.82
C GLN A 44 -14.50 -6.23 10.78
N GLU A 45 -13.99 -5.10 10.29
CA GLU A 45 -14.59 -4.31 9.18
C GLU A 45 -14.09 -4.75 7.79
N LEU A 46 -13.13 -5.67 7.73
CA LEU A 46 -12.52 -6.09 6.47
C LEU A 46 -13.53 -6.82 5.57
N ALA A 47 -13.73 -6.29 4.36
CA ALA A 47 -14.46 -6.99 3.30
C ALA A 47 -13.67 -8.24 2.84
N ARG A 48 -14.36 -9.37 2.72
CA ARG A 48 -13.74 -10.69 2.47
C ARG A 48 -14.18 -11.24 1.13
N PRO A 49 -13.27 -11.43 0.16
CA PRO A 49 -13.63 -12.04 -1.10
C PRO A 49 -13.58 -13.58 -1.01
N GLY A 50 -14.38 -14.25 -1.82
CA GLY A 50 -14.49 -15.71 -1.84
C GLY A 50 -15.31 -16.23 -3.03
N SER A 51 -15.69 -17.51 -2.98
CA SER A 51 -16.55 -18.15 -4.00
C SER A 51 -16.07 -17.92 -5.45
N TRP A 52 -14.79 -18.14 -5.67
CA TRP A 52 -14.12 -17.91 -6.95
C TRP A 52 -14.63 -18.84 -8.05
N ALA A 53 -15.05 -18.28 -9.17
CA ALA A 53 -15.52 -19.01 -10.34
C ALA A 53 -14.89 -18.43 -11.62
N PRO A 54 -13.73 -18.97 -12.05
CA PRO A 54 -13.13 -18.58 -13.33
C PRO A 54 -14.00 -19.07 -14.51
N SER A 55 -14.07 -18.29 -15.57
CA SER A 55 -14.79 -18.65 -16.79
C SER A 55 -14.06 -19.80 -17.54
N PRO A 56 -14.77 -20.63 -18.32
CA PRO A 56 -14.13 -21.73 -19.07
C PRO A 56 -13.05 -21.27 -20.06
N ASN A 57 -13.18 -20.06 -20.60
CA ASN A 57 -12.19 -19.45 -21.49
C ASN A 57 -11.05 -18.73 -20.74
N GLY A 58 -11.12 -18.64 -19.41
CA GLY A 58 -10.10 -18.02 -18.57
C GLY A 58 -10.00 -16.50 -18.66
N GLU A 59 -10.87 -15.84 -19.41
CA GLU A 59 -10.81 -14.38 -19.60
C GLU A 59 -11.41 -13.61 -18.41
N TRP A 60 -12.32 -14.24 -17.66
CA TRP A 60 -13.09 -13.61 -16.60
C TRP A 60 -13.09 -14.45 -15.33
N MET A 61 -13.27 -13.78 -14.19
CA MET A 61 -13.50 -14.42 -12.89
C MET A 61 -14.67 -13.74 -12.19
N LEU A 62 -15.66 -14.56 -11.80
CA LEU A 62 -16.67 -14.16 -10.83
C LEU A 62 -16.18 -14.47 -9.42
N TYR A 63 -16.51 -13.60 -8.48
CA TYR A 63 -16.22 -13.79 -7.06
C TYR A 63 -17.25 -13.08 -6.20
N ALA A 64 -17.47 -13.58 -4.99
CA ALA A 64 -18.31 -12.93 -3.99
C ALA A 64 -17.45 -12.07 -3.08
N VAL A 65 -17.97 -10.92 -2.65
CA VAL A 65 -17.38 -10.05 -1.61
C VAL A 65 -18.38 -9.93 -0.48
N SER A 66 -18.00 -10.39 0.70
CA SER A 66 -18.78 -10.25 1.93
C SER A 66 -18.31 -9.00 2.68
N THR A 67 -19.22 -8.06 2.91
CA THR A 67 -18.98 -6.84 3.68
C THR A 67 -19.78 -6.90 4.98
N PRO A 68 -19.13 -6.83 6.16
CA PRO A 68 -19.83 -6.81 7.45
C PRO A 68 -20.68 -5.54 7.61
N ASP A 69 -21.92 -5.68 8.09
CA ASP A 69 -22.82 -4.59 8.45
C ASP A 69 -23.14 -4.66 9.95
N TRP A 70 -22.58 -3.72 10.70
CA TRP A 70 -22.71 -3.67 12.15
C TRP A 70 -23.99 -2.99 12.62
N GLN A 71 -24.66 -2.23 11.74
CA GLN A 71 -25.96 -1.64 12.06
C GLN A 71 -27.06 -2.69 12.01
N GLU A 72 -26.97 -3.61 11.05
CA GLU A 72 -27.96 -4.69 10.87
C GLU A 72 -27.59 -6.02 11.54
N ASP A 73 -26.43 -6.11 12.21
CA ASP A 73 -25.87 -7.36 12.78
C ASP A 73 -25.83 -8.50 11.73
N ALA A 74 -25.42 -8.14 10.50
CA ALA A 74 -25.49 -8.99 9.34
C ALA A 74 -24.24 -8.84 8.45
N SER A 75 -24.19 -9.59 7.36
CA SER A 75 -23.18 -9.40 6.32
C SER A 75 -23.86 -9.36 4.96
N GLN A 76 -23.52 -8.34 4.20
CA GLN A 76 -23.98 -8.17 2.83
C GLN A 76 -23.01 -8.90 1.90
N VAL A 77 -23.53 -9.59 0.88
CA VAL A 77 -22.71 -10.36 -0.06
C VAL A 77 -23.04 -9.92 -1.47
N ASP A 78 -22.04 -9.38 -2.17
CA ASP A 78 -22.18 -8.94 -3.54
C ASP A 78 -21.30 -9.75 -4.48
N ILE A 79 -21.79 -9.96 -5.70
CA ILE A 79 -21.05 -10.64 -6.76
C ILE A 79 -20.28 -9.60 -7.57
N HIS A 80 -19.03 -9.89 -7.83
CA HIS A 80 -18.13 -9.10 -8.65
C HIS A 80 -17.61 -9.91 -9.83
N LEU A 81 -17.36 -9.22 -10.93
CA LEU A 81 -16.71 -9.73 -12.13
C LEU A 81 -15.39 -9.00 -12.33
N VAL A 82 -14.34 -9.72 -12.70
CA VAL A 82 -13.04 -9.14 -13.03
C VAL A 82 -12.46 -9.82 -14.26
N SER A 83 -11.79 -9.06 -15.13
CA SER A 83 -10.97 -9.62 -16.21
C SER A 83 -9.71 -10.23 -15.60
N MET A 84 -9.37 -11.44 -16.04
CA MET A 84 -8.15 -12.12 -15.62
C MET A 84 -6.89 -11.51 -16.26
N PHE A 85 -7.04 -10.68 -17.30
CA PHE A 85 -5.93 -9.99 -17.97
C PHE A 85 -5.68 -8.59 -17.42
N GLU A 86 -6.75 -7.82 -17.21
CA GLU A 86 -6.65 -6.43 -16.71
C GLU A 86 -6.63 -6.36 -15.17
N GLY A 87 -7.04 -7.43 -14.49
CA GLY A 87 -7.03 -7.52 -13.04
C GLY A 87 -7.97 -6.50 -12.39
N LEU A 88 -7.61 -6.03 -11.19
CA LEU A 88 -8.47 -5.21 -10.33
C LEU A 88 -9.02 -3.95 -11.01
N ALA A 89 -8.30 -3.37 -11.97
CA ALA A 89 -8.75 -2.19 -12.71
C ALA A 89 -10.05 -2.43 -13.52
N SER A 90 -10.33 -3.69 -13.88
CA SER A 90 -11.54 -4.10 -14.61
C SER A 90 -12.68 -4.57 -13.70
N SER A 91 -12.48 -4.53 -12.38
CA SER A 91 -13.45 -5.06 -11.42
C SER A 91 -14.78 -4.30 -11.50
N ARG A 92 -15.88 -5.05 -11.60
CA ARG A 92 -17.24 -4.52 -11.63
C ARG A 92 -18.14 -5.31 -10.67
N GLN A 93 -18.89 -4.58 -9.85
CA GLN A 93 -19.96 -5.15 -9.02
C GLN A 93 -21.19 -5.45 -9.87
N MET A 94 -21.74 -6.65 -9.72
CA MET A 94 -22.84 -7.20 -10.54
C MET A 94 -24.16 -7.25 -9.78
N THR A 95 -24.12 -7.42 -8.46
CA THR A 95 -25.29 -7.34 -7.58
C THR A 95 -25.14 -6.19 -6.62
N PHE A 96 -26.25 -5.64 -6.17
CA PHE A 96 -26.27 -4.56 -5.18
C PHE A 96 -27.24 -4.96 -4.09
N THR A 97 -26.74 -5.13 -2.87
CA THR A 97 -27.62 -5.21 -1.70
C THR A 97 -28.34 -3.86 -1.56
N ILE A 98 -29.67 -3.91 -1.55
CA ILE A 98 -30.57 -2.75 -1.64
C ILE A 98 -30.64 -1.94 -0.35
N ASP A 99 -30.27 -2.57 0.77
CA ASP A 99 -30.25 -1.97 2.10
C ASP A 99 -28.88 -1.31 2.32
N LYS A 100 -28.91 0.01 2.48
CA LYS A 100 -27.75 0.90 2.40
C LYS A 100 -26.80 0.74 3.58
N ASN A 101 -25.49 0.77 3.30
CA ASN A 101 -24.45 1.27 4.23
C ASN A 101 -24.76 2.71 4.71
#